data_AF-A0A4Q1RVW4-F1
#
_entry.id   AF-A0A4Q1RVW4-F1
#
_cell.length_a   1.000
_cell.length_b   1.000
_cell.length_c   1.000
_cell.angle_alpha   90.00
_cell.angle_beta   90.00
_cell.angle_gamma   90.00
#
_symmetry.space_group_name_H-M   'P 1'
#
loop_
_entity.id
_entity.type
_entity.pdbx_description
1 polymer ?
#
loop_
_entity_poly.entity_id
_entity_poly.type
_entity_poly.pdbx_seq_one_letter_code
_entity_poly.pdbx_strand_id
1 'polypeptide(L)' 'MKQEGYRPIRRIEQPIFREVETNGETMVEPCGRIIEFEGVRDEP' A
#
# COMPACT_ATOMS: atom_id res chain seq x y z
N MET A 1 9.99 -5.27 10.95
CA MET A 1 10.47 -3.91 11.33
C MET A 1 11.17 -3.89 12.68
N LYS A 2 10.46 -3.88 13.83
CA LYS A 2 11.14 -3.78 15.15
C LYS A 2 12.10 -4.94 15.44
N GLN A 3 11.71 -6.18 15.14
CA GLN A 3 12.58 -7.37 15.29
C GLN A 3 13.79 -7.35 14.36
N GLU A 4 13.72 -6.59 13.27
CA GLU A 4 14.81 -6.40 12.30
C GLU A 4 15.66 -5.16 12.63
N GLY A 5 15.38 -4.48 13.75
CA GLY A 5 16.07 -3.27 14.17
C GLY A 5 15.68 -2.03 13.38
N TYR A 6 14.44 -1.94 12.91
CA TYR A 6 13.91 -0.74 12.23
C TYR A 6 12.71 -0.18 12.98
N ARG A 7 12.65 1.16 13.10
CA ARG A 7 11.48 1.91 13.54
C ARG A 7 10.78 2.58 12.36
N PRO A 8 9.45 2.47 12.23
CA PRO A 8 8.72 3.15 11.16
C PRO A 8 8.76 4.66 11.40
N ILE A 9 9.05 5.43 10.36
CA ILE A 9 9.02 6.90 10.36
C ILE A 9 7.91 7.46 9.47
N ARG A 10 7.42 6.67 8.51
CA ARG A 10 6.34 7.05 7.61
C ARG A 10 5.50 5.83 7.24
N ARG A 11 4.20 6.04 7.10
CA ARG A 11 3.26 5.10 6.48
C ARG A 11 2.65 5.75 5.24
N ILE A 12 2.70 5.06 4.12
CA ILE A 12 2.12 5.48 2.85
C ILE A 12 1.06 4.44 2.47
N GLU A 13 -0.10 4.91 2.05
CA GLU A 13 -1.20 4.07 1.57
C GLU A 13 -1.48 4.40 0.11
N GLN A 14 -1.38 3.40 -0.75
CA GLN A 14 -1.62 3.52 -2.18
C GLN A 14 -2.82 2.66 -2.57
N PRO A 15 -3.93 3.24 -3.04
CA PRO A 15 -5.07 2.46 -3.52
C PRO A 15 -4.73 1.72 -4.81
N ILE A 16 -5.26 0.50 -4.94
CA ILE A 16 -5.22 -0.30 -6.17
C ILE A 16 -6.60 -0.26 -6.79
N PHE A 17 -6.64 0.05 -8.09
CA PHE A 17 -7.85 0.06 -8.89
C PHE A 17 -7.79 -1.04 -9.94
N ARG A 18 -8.96 -1.52 -10.37
CA ARG A 18 -9.09 -2.43 -11.50
C ARG A 18 -10.20 -1.98 -12.42
N GLU A 19 -10.07 -2.33 -13.69
CA GLU A 19 -11.15 -2.24 -14.66
C GLU A 19 -12.10 -3.43 -14.50
N VAL A 20 -13.39 -3.16 -14.57
CA VAL A 20 -14.46 -4.15 -14.53
C VAL A 20 -15.44 -3.84 -15.65
N GLU A 21 -15.74 -4.83 -16.48
CA GLU A 21 -16.78 -4.74 -17.49
C GLU A 21 -18.12 -5.18 -16.89
N THR A 22 -19.11 -4.28 -16.90
CA THR A 22 -20.47 -4.58 -16.44
C THR A 22 -21.45 -4.08 -17.49
N ASN A 23 -22.31 -4.96 -17.99
CA ASN A 23 -23.34 -4.62 -19.00
C ASN A 23 -22.78 -3.93 -20.27
N GLY A 24 -21.56 -4.27 -20.68
CA GLY A 24 -20.90 -3.66 -21.85
C GLY A 24 -20.28 -2.28 -21.59
N GLU A 25 -20.28 -1.81 -20.34
CA GLU A 25 -19.56 -0.61 -19.91
C GLU A 25 -18.33 -0.99 -19.08
N THR A 26 -17.18 -0.37 -19.38
CA THR A 26 -15.96 -0.50 -18.57
C THR A 26 -15.98 0.54 -17.46
N MET A 27 -15.90 0.10 -16.21
CA MET A 27 -15.82 0.94 -15.03
C MET A 27 -14.50 0.68 -14.27
N VAL A 28 -14.03 1.67 -13.53
CA VAL A 28 -12.86 1.55 -12.65
C VAL A 28 -13.33 1.53 -11.21
N GLU A 29 -12.98 0.49 -10.46
CA GLU A 29 -13.33 0.36 -9.05
C GLU A 29 -12.10 0.14 -8.16
N PRO A 30 -12.13 0.61 -6.89
CA PRO A 30 -11.10 0.29 -5.92
C PRO A 30 -11.20 -1.19 -5.53
N CYS A 31 -10.09 -1.92 -5.64
CA CYS A 31 -10.04 -3.35 -5.34
C CYS A 31 -9.05 -3.72 -4.23
N GLY A 32 -8.24 -2.76 -3.78
CA GLY A 32 -7.29 -3.01 -2.70
C GLY A 32 -6.43 -1.80 -2.39
N ARG A 33 -5.37 -2.05 -1.61
CA ARG A 33 -4.34 -1.05 -1.29
C ARG A 33 -3.00 -1.71 -1.00
N ILE A 34 -1.93 -1.01 -1.33
CA ILE A 34 -0.58 -1.28 -0.84
C ILE A 34 -0.33 -0.36 0.34
N ILE A 35 0.20 -0.93 1.43
CA ILE A 35 0.64 -0.14 2.59
C ILE A 35 2.15 -0.28 2.67
N GLU A 36 2.84 0.83 2.46
CA GLU A 36 4.29 0.91 2.57
C GLU A 36 4.67 1.61 3.87
N PHE A 37 5.72 1.12 4.50
CA PHE A 37 6.28 1.72 5.70
C PHE A 37 7.74 2.06 5.41
N GLU A 38 8.10 3.33 5.53
CA GLU A 38 9.50 3.72 5.54
C GLU A 38 10.03 3.52 6.95
N GLY A 39 11.09 2.73 7.07
CA GLY A 39 11.79 2.47 8.33
C GLY A 39 13.15 3.13 8.34
N VAL A 40 13.55 3.66 9.49
CA VAL A 40 14.95 3.97 9.76
C VAL A 40 15.51 2.86 10.64
N ARG A 41 16.74 2.46 10.36
CA ARG A 41 17.44 1.46 11.18
C ARG A 41 17.77 2.09 12.53
N ASP A 42 17.50 1.37 13.59
CA ASP A 42 17.98 1.69 14.92
C ASP A 42 19.47 1.37 14.91
N GLU A 43 20.31 2.38 14.65
CA GLU A 43 21.75 2.26 14.83
C GLU A 43 22.06 2.07 16.34
N PRO A 44 23.04 1.24 16.70
CA PRO A 44 23.52 1.11 18.07
C PRO A 44 24.25 2.37 18.56
#